data_AF-A0A1A0LNF2-F1
#
_entry.id   AF-A0A1A0LNF2-F1
#
_cell.length_a   1.000
_cell.length_b   1.000
_cell.length_c   1.000
_cell.angle_alpha   90.00
_cell.angle_beta   90.00
_cell.angle_gamma   90.00
#
_symmetry.space_group_name_H-M   'P 1'
#
loop_
_entity.id
_entity.type
_entity.pdbx_description
1 polymer ?
#
loop_
_entity_poly.entity_id
_entity_poly.type
_entity_poly.pdbx_seq_one_letter_code
_entity_poly.pdbx_strand_id
1 'polypeptide(L)'
;MSRASLPQHLLVALAAVVAVVSSVSCGAVGTSHQASGVSSQKVHAQTTPLATPELAFSGGGRLLWASDDELQRYVAAVVDSGVRMLRMDLSWPLLEPAEGVFNWAPLDRVVNALRSSGISILGIIDYTPAWASGHSDQVTYRPTTAAEYGDFAGTVASRYKGRIKAYEIWNEPNGTPYFRPEPDPEFYTSMLRAAHTAIKAADSAALVVGGAVGLAPDTEISMNARTFVERMYQAGAAGHFDALSVHPYSYPNGLTANADNKVSVVSMLADIRAEMVARGDGGRKMWATEVGYPSGGPGGSESRQAGLITKLAADWAQLPYGGPVFIHELVDRGASDVDKGSTTDFGYTTFAAETSFGVVRSDFTPKPAFAKVKSLVAQHTISDPTVDRVRTAAAEGERMLGEARTPVYQTTSRRGIAQTVQRYASGRVICGSAGCYAVPAVLVDYVALLGYPPSGAFTGTTQDIDSPGGTRVFYKPATGVHSLSGEMLKAWSPEVGYPVAEQQVVDGTTIVQCENGSIAYRPGGKAVVRFS
;
A
#
# COMPACT_ATOMS: atom_id res chain seq x y z
N MET A 1 20.71 -28.56 39.20
CA MET A 1 21.82 -28.59 40.18
C MET A 1 22.93 -27.69 39.68
N SER A 2 23.47 -26.86 40.59
CA SER A 2 24.69 -26.05 40.55
C SER A 2 24.87 -24.92 39.52
N ARG A 3 25.00 -23.72 40.10
CA ARG A 3 25.57 -22.48 39.58
C ARG A 3 27.08 -22.58 39.33
N ALA A 4 27.60 -21.56 38.64
CA ALA A 4 28.88 -20.83 38.82
C ALA A 4 29.68 -20.74 37.51
N SER A 5 30.36 -19.67 37.11
CA SER A 5 30.47 -18.24 37.46
C SER A 5 31.54 -17.67 36.50
N LEU A 6 31.36 -16.43 36.03
CA LEU A 6 32.40 -15.66 35.31
C LEU A 6 33.66 -15.42 36.16
N PRO A 7 34.75 -14.96 35.52
CA PRO A 7 35.35 -13.69 35.93
C PRO A 7 35.64 -12.70 34.78
N GLN A 8 35.60 -11.42 35.14
CA GLN A 8 35.97 -10.23 34.37
C GLN A 8 37.45 -9.85 34.56
N HIS A 9 37.91 -8.91 33.72
CA HIS A 9 38.86 -7.78 33.91
C HIS A 9 39.99 -7.78 32.86
N LEU A 10 40.08 -6.87 31.86
CA LEU A 10 40.26 -5.39 31.74
C LEU A 10 41.74 -4.90 31.66
N LEU A 11 41.93 -3.89 30.79
CA LEU A 11 43.10 -2.98 30.52
C LEU A 11 44.00 -3.38 29.33
N VAL A 12 44.05 -2.70 28.16
CA VAL A 12 44.24 -1.26 27.72
C VAL A 12 45.72 -0.88 27.51
N ALA A 13 46.05 -0.44 26.27
CA ALA A 13 46.89 0.74 25.86
C ALA A 13 47.62 0.46 24.50
N LEU A 14 47.29 1.17 23.40
CA LEU A 14 47.88 2.43 22.85
C LEU A 14 49.32 2.27 22.30
N ALA A 15 49.81 2.89 21.20
CA ALA A 15 49.36 3.96 20.30
C ALA A 15 50.31 4.07 19.08
N ALA A 16 49.94 4.83 18.04
CA ALA A 16 50.86 5.70 17.30
C ALA A 16 50.12 6.87 16.62
N VAL A 17 50.68 8.07 16.80
CA VAL A 17 50.20 9.41 16.42
C VAL A 17 51.20 10.03 15.45
N VAL A 18 50.77 10.88 14.51
CA VAL A 18 51.54 12.07 14.06
C VAL A 18 50.59 13.25 13.83
N ALA A 19 51.04 14.43 14.27
CA ALA A 19 50.34 15.72 14.39
C ALA A 19 51.07 16.85 13.65
N VAL A 20 50.39 17.99 13.39
CA VAL A 20 50.92 19.39 13.26
C VAL A 20 49.71 20.34 13.48
N VAL A 21 49.48 21.04 14.61
CA VAL A 21 50.00 22.31 15.24
C VAL A 21 49.87 23.57 14.35
N SER A 22 49.07 24.59 14.70
CA SER A 22 49.38 25.82 15.50
C SER A 22 48.10 26.70 15.51
N SER A 23 47.74 27.60 16.44
CA SER A 23 48.43 28.43 17.44
C SER A 23 47.41 29.00 18.46
N VAL A 24 47.85 29.25 19.69
CA VAL A 24 47.09 29.79 20.84
C VAL A 24 47.27 31.31 20.96
N SER A 25 46.22 32.01 21.42
CA SER A 25 46.36 33.26 22.18
C SER A 25 45.44 33.24 23.40
N CYS A 26 46.02 33.40 24.58
CA CYS A 26 45.35 33.55 25.88
C CYS A 26 44.83 34.98 26.06
N GLY A 27 43.60 35.12 26.56
CA GLY A 27 43.08 36.33 27.20
C GLY A 27 42.13 35.92 28.33
N ALA A 28 42.43 36.35 29.56
CA ALA A 28 41.69 36.00 30.76
C ALA A 28 40.59 37.04 31.09
N VAL A 29 39.62 36.57 31.88
CA VAL A 29 38.65 37.29 32.73
C VAL A 29 37.33 37.72 32.09
N GLY A 30 36.23 37.23 32.67
CA GLY A 30 34.88 37.76 32.48
C GLY A 30 33.79 36.71 32.68
N THR A 31 33.44 36.41 33.93
CA THR A 31 32.20 35.68 34.24
C THR A 31 30.99 36.50 33.83
N SER A 32 30.32 36.09 32.76
CA SER A 32 28.95 36.50 32.48
C SER A 32 28.14 35.28 32.05
N HIS A 33 27.24 34.83 32.93
CA HIS A 33 26.13 33.97 32.54
C HIS A 33 25.28 34.70 31.50
N GLN A 34 25.51 34.42 30.22
CA GLN A 34 24.48 34.57 29.21
C GLN A 34 23.82 33.20 29.04
N ALA A 35 22.57 33.13 29.48
CA ALA A 35 21.66 32.09 29.06
C ALA A 35 21.51 32.23 27.54
N SER A 36 22.29 31.45 26.78
CA SER A 36 22.06 31.25 25.36
C SER A 36 20.77 30.47 25.23
N GLY A 37 19.66 31.20 25.12
CA GLY A 37 18.40 30.67 24.64
C GLY A 37 18.66 30.10 23.26
N VAL A 38 18.71 28.77 23.18
CA VAL A 38 18.59 28.06 21.91
C VAL A 38 17.18 28.36 21.44
N SER A 39 17.05 29.40 20.62
CA SER A 39 15.91 29.55 19.74
C SER A 39 15.84 28.27 18.92
N SER A 40 14.91 27.39 19.27
CA SER A 40 14.46 26.35 18.36
C SER A 40 13.79 27.05 17.20
N GLN A 41 14.59 27.50 16.22
CA GLN A 41 14.06 27.73 14.90
C GLN A 41 13.43 26.40 14.49
N LYS A 42 12.09 26.35 14.54
CA LYS A 42 11.30 25.34 13.85
C LYS A 42 11.69 25.49 12.39
N VAL A 43 12.71 24.76 11.96
CA VAL A 43 12.91 24.48 10.54
C VAL A 43 11.64 23.73 10.16
N HIS A 44 10.68 24.45 9.56
CA HIS A 44 9.55 23.80 8.93
C HIS A 44 10.17 22.93 7.83
N ALA A 45 10.31 21.64 8.11
CA ALA A 45 10.73 20.67 7.12
C ALA A 45 9.69 20.74 6.00
N GLN A 46 10.03 21.47 4.92
CA GLN A 46 9.18 21.50 3.74
C GLN A 46 9.20 20.10 3.17
N THR A 47 8.06 19.41 3.24
CA THR A 47 7.92 18.09 2.68
C THR A 47 8.01 18.21 1.16
N THR A 48 8.90 17.43 0.55
CA THR A 48 8.99 17.37 -0.92
C THR A 48 7.63 16.96 -1.50
N PRO A 49 7.14 17.60 -2.57
CA PRO A 49 5.90 17.19 -3.23
C PRO A 49 5.94 15.70 -3.60
N LEU A 50 4.80 15.03 -3.55
CA LEU A 50 4.70 13.63 -3.94
C LEU A 50 4.80 13.53 -5.46
N ALA A 51 5.58 12.58 -5.96
CA ALA A 51 5.61 12.29 -7.39
C ALA A 51 4.27 11.68 -7.81
N THR A 52 3.74 12.11 -8.95
CA THR A 52 2.58 11.45 -9.57
C THR A 52 2.97 10.01 -9.95
N PRO A 53 2.15 9.00 -9.65
CA PRO A 53 2.43 7.63 -10.07
C PRO A 53 2.43 7.53 -11.60
N GLU A 54 3.21 6.59 -12.15
CA GLU A 54 3.14 6.27 -13.58
C GLU A 54 1.74 5.73 -13.90
N LEU A 55 0.94 6.52 -14.61
CA LEU A 55 -0.39 6.10 -15.05
C LEU A 55 -0.30 5.35 -16.38
N ALA A 56 -1.02 4.25 -16.46
CA ALA A 56 -1.15 3.37 -17.60
C ALA A 56 -2.63 3.03 -17.83
N PHE A 57 -2.95 2.35 -18.93
CA PHE A 57 -4.29 1.84 -19.18
C PHE A 57 -4.31 0.32 -19.25
N SER A 58 -5.40 -0.29 -18.81
CA SER A 58 -5.80 -1.62 -19.31
C SER A 58 -6.51 -1.44 -20.64
N GLY A 59 -6.10 -2.22 -21.64
CA GLY A 59 -6.71 -2.22 -22.97
C GLY A 59 -8.02 -2.99 -23.07
N GLY A 60 -8.32 -3.83 -22.07
CA GLY A 60 -9.49 -4.72 -22.06
C GLY A 60 -9.36 -5.91 -23.00
N GLY A 61 -10.28 -6.87 -22.85
CA GLY A 61 -10.29 -8.13 -23.61
C GLY A 61 -10.51 -8.00 -25.12
N ARG A 62 -10.86 -6.80 -25.60
CA ARG A 62 -11.15 -6.55 -27.03
C ARG A 62 -9.93 -6.22 -27.87
N LEU A 63 -8.84 -5.72 -27.28
CA LEU A 63 -7.79 -5.06 -28.04
C LEU A 63 -7.16 -5.97 -29.11
N LEU A 64 -6.95 -7.26 -28.79
CA LEU A 64 -6.41 -8.24 -29.74
C LEU A 64 -7.27 -8.40 -31.00
N TRP A 65 -8.58 -8.27 -30.84
CA TRP A 65 -9.60 -8.58 -31.86
C TRP A 65 -10.26 -7.34 -32.46
N ALA A 66 -9.86 -6.15 -32.01
CA ALA A 66 -10.30 -4.88 -32.56
C ALA A 66 -9.99 -4.82 -34.06
N SER A 67 -10.90 -4.23 -34.86
CA SER A 67 -10.61 -3.90 -36.26
C SER A 67 -9.39 -2.96 -36.36
N ASP A 68 -8.83 -2.79 -37.56
CA ASP A 68 -7.68 -1.89 -37.76
C ASP A 68 -8.04 -0.44 -37.42
N ASP A 69 -9.24 0.00 -37.78
CA ASP A 69 -9.76 1.32 -37.44
C ASP A 69 -9.90 1.49 -35.92
N GLU A 70 -10.42 0.49 -35.22
CA GLU A 70 -10.53 0.53 -33.76
C GLU A 70 -9.14 0.52 -33.10
N LEU A 71 -8.23 -0.36 -33.53
CA LEU A 71 -6.86 -0.40 -33.00
C LEU A 71 -6.15 0.95 -33.17
N GLN A 72 -6.31 1.62 -34.32
CA GLN A 72 -5.77 2.96 -34.53
C GLN A 72 -6.37 3.99 -33.55
N ARG A 73 -7.67 3.90 -33.24
CA ARG A 73 -8.30 4.78 -32.24
C ARG A 73 -7.83 4.48 -30.82
N TYR A 74 -7.62 3.20 -30.45
CA TYR A 74 -6.99 2.80 -29.18
C TYR A 74 -5.61 3.46 -29.04
N VAL A 75 -4.75 3.26 -30.04
CA VAL A 75 -3.40 3.84 -30.07
C VAL A 75 -3.45 5.37 -29.98
N ALA A 76 -4.31 6.02 -30.76
CA ALA A 76 -4.46 7.47 -30.74
C ALA A 76 -4.90 8.00 -29.36
N ALA A 77 -5.84 7.32 -28.70
CA ALA A 77 -6.30 7.70 -27.35
C ALA A 77 -5.19 7.54 -26.29
N VAL A 78 -4.37 6.47 -26.37
CA VAL A 78 -3.20 6.31 -25.48
C VAL A 78 -2.17 7.42 -25.73
N VAL A 79 -1.88 7.75 -26.98
CA VAL A 79 -0.93 8.81 -27.34
C VAL A 79 -1.42 10.18 -26.85
N ASP A 80 -2.70 10.51 -27.08
CA ASP A 80 -3.29 11.80 -26.70
C ASP A 80 -3.33 12.03 -25.19
N SER A 81 -3.53 10.96 -24.39
CA SER A 81 -3.51 11.07 -22.93
C SER A 81 -2.12 11.35 -22.36
N GLY A 82 -1.06 11.13 -23.15
CA GLY A 82 0.32 11.18 -22.69
C GLY A 82 0.82 9.90 -22.02
N VAL A 83 -0.05 8.91 -21.81
CA VAL A 83 0.32 7.60 -21.26
C VAL A 83 1.32 6.90 -22.19
N ARG A 84 2.20 6.08 -21.61
CA ARG A 84 3.28 5.38 -22.33
C ARG A 84 3.31 3.87 -22.10
N MET A 85 2.32 3.33 -21.38
CA MET A 85 2.21 1.89 -21.13
C MET A 85 0.76 1.43 -21.21
N LEU A 86 0.55 0.27 -21.82
CA LEU A 86 -0.73 -0.39 -21.95
C LEU A 86 -0.62 -1.83 -21.48
N ARG A 87 -1.60 -2.29 -20.68
CA ARG A 87 -1.78 -3.70 -20.30
C ARG A 87 -2.74 -4.37 -21.28
N MET A 88 -2.42 -5.59 -21.71
CA MET A 88 -3.25 -6.35 -22.65
C MET A 88 -3.07 -7.87 -22.49
N ASP A 89 -4.09 -8.63 -22.85
CA ASP A 89 -4.08 -10.09 -22.79
C ASP A 89 -3.13 -10.69 -23.84
N LEU A 90 -2.52 -11.82 -23.47
CA LEU A 90 -1.72 -12.72 -24.30
C LEU A 90 -2.30 -14.13 -24.16
N SER A 91 -3.61 -14.23 -24.41
CA SER A 91 -4.41 -15.43 -24.15
C SER A 91 -3.85 -16.68 -24.82
N TRP A 92 -3.37 -17.62 -24.00
CA TRP A 92 -2.82 -18.89 -24.44
C TRP A 92 -3.78 -19.68 -25.36
N PRO A 93 -5.07 -19.90 -25.01
CA PRO A 93 -5.98 -20.64 -25.89
C PRO A 93 -6.20 -20.00 -27.27
N LEU A 94 -6.04 -18.67 -27.39
CA LEU A 94 -6.23 -17.98 -28.66
C LEU A 94 -4.95 -17.93 -29.49
N LEU A 95 -3.79 -17.92 -28.83
CA LEU A 95 -2.47 -17.88 -29.47
C LEU A 95 -1.97 -19.28 -29.84
N GLU A 96 -2.38 -20.32 -29.11
CA GLU A 96 -2.04 -21.73 -29.35
C GLU A 96 -3.29 -22.64 -29.24
N PRO A 97 -4.24 -22.52 -30.17
CA PRO A 97 -5.50 -23.27 -30.11
C PRO A 97 -5.34 -24.80 -30.15
N ALA A 98 -4.22 -25.29 -30.70
CA ALA A 98 -3.81 -26.69 -30.63
C ALA A 98 -2.31 -26.74 -30.34
N GLU A 99 -1.86 -27.78 -29.63
CA GLU A 99 -0.46 -27.94 -29.23
C GLU A 99 0.50 -27.76 -30.43
N GLY A 100 1.42 -26.80 -30.31
CA GLY A 100 2.40 -26.44 -31.33
C GLY A 100 1.84 -25.65 -32.52
N VAL A 101 0.54 -25.36 -32.58
CA VAL A 101 -0.11 -24.62 -33.66
C VAL A 101 -0.43 -23.21 -33.20
N PHE A 102 0.41 -22.26 -33.60
CA PHE A 102 0.29 -20.87 -33.17
C PHE A 102 -0.45 -19.96 -34.15
N ASN A 103 -1.28 -19.06 -33.61
CA ASN A 103 -1.90 -17.94 -34.33
C ASN A 103 -1.36 -16.59 -33.83
N TRP A 104 -0.27 -16.13 -34.45
CA TRP A 104 0.41 -14.90 -34.03
C TRP A 104 -0.15 -13.61 -34.63
N ALA A 105 -0.89 -13.68 -35.73
CA ALA A 105 -1.25 -12.50 -36.53
C ALA A 105 -1.98 -11.39 -35.73
N PRO A 106 -2.97 -11.70 -34.86
CA PRO A 106 -3.64 -10.68 -34.05
C PRO A 106 -2.68 -9.96 -33.09
N LEU A 107 -1.82 -10.73 -32.42
CA LEU A 107 -0.87 -10.18 -31.45
C LEU A 107 0.28 -9.42 -32.12
N ASP A 108 0.84 -9.94 -33.21
CA ASP A 108 1.87 -9.25 -34.00
C ASP A 108 1.39 -7.85 -34.42
N ARG A 109 0.15 -7.78 -34.92
CA ARG A 109 -0.49 -6.53 -35.36
C ARG A 109 -0.59 -5.51 -34.22
N VAL A 110 -1.10 -5.92 -33.06
CA VAL A 110 -1.24 -5.03 -31.89
C VAL A 110 0.12 -4.61 -31.34
N VAL A 111 1.06 -5.55 -31.15
CA VAL A 111 2.41 -5.25 -30.66
C VAL A 111 3.14 -4.30 -31.62
N ASN A 112 3.00 -4.49 -32.94
CA ASN A 112 3.55 -3.55 -33.94
C ASN A 112 2.98 -2.14 -33.77
N ALA A 113 1.66 -2.00 -33.67
CA ALA A 113 0.98 -0.70 -33.58
C ALA A 113 1.33 0.06 -32.30
N LEU A 114 1.39 -0.64 -31.16
CA LEU A 114 1.77 -0.03 -29.87
C LEU A 114 3.24 0.41 -29.90
N ARG A 115 4.14 -0.45 -30.40
CA ARG A 115 5.58 -0.15 -30.41
C ARG A 115 5.97 0.94 -31.39
N SER A 116 5.37 0.98 -32.58
CA SER A 116 5.61 2.07 -33.53
C SER A 116 5.16 3.43 -32.99
N SER A 117 4.26 3.43 -32.01
CA SER A 117 3.72 4.63 -31.34
C SER A 117 4.42 4.94 -30.01
N GLY A 118 5.51 4.23 -29.68
CA GLY A 118 6.27 4.45 -28.44
C GLY A 118 5.56 3.98 -27.16
N ILE A 119 4.54 3.13 -27.27
CA ILE A 119 3.80 2.57 -26.14
C ILE A 119 4.47 1.27 -25.69
N SER A 120 4.81 1.18 -24.41
CA SER A 120 5.30 -0.04 -23.76
C SER A 120 4.14 -0.98 -23.41
N ILE A 121 4.44 -2.27 -23.35
CA ILE A 121 3.42 -3.30 -23.14
C ILE A 121 3.69 -4.02 -21.82
N LEU A 122 2.66 -4.12 -20.98
CA LEU A 122 2.51 -5.15 -19.96
C LEU A 122 1.60 -6.25 -20.53
N GLY A 123 2.17 -7.39 -20.90
CA GLY A 123 1.41 -8.49 -21.48
C GLY A 123 1.01 -9.49 -20.41
N ILE A 124 -0.28 -9.80 -20.28
CA ILE A 124 -0.79 -10.75 -19.31
C ILE A 124 -0.81 -12.13 -19.99
N ILE A 125 -0.04 -13.08 -19.49
CA ILE A 125 -0.07 -14.45 -20.02
C ILE A 125 -1.18 -15.18 -19.26
N ASP A 126 -2.34 -15.31 -19.88
CA ASP A 126 -3.57 -15.74 -19.21
C ASP A 126 -4.23 -16.93 -19.91
N TYR A 127 -5.03 -17.64 -19.09
CA TYR A 127 -5.85 -18.77 -19.48
C TYR A 127 -5.08 -19.97 -20.03
N THR A 128 -5.82 -21.04 -20.31
CA THR A 128 -5.26 -22.32 -20.73
C THR A 128 -6.08 -22.92 -21.87
N PRO A 129 -5.45 -23.40 -22.96
CA PRO A 129 -6.14 -24.18 -23.98
C PRO A 129 -6.62 -25.52 -23.45
N ALA A 130 -7.70 -26.03 -24.04
CA ALA A 130 -8.31 -27.30 -23.65
C ALA A 130 -7.33 -28.49 -23.70
N TRP A 131 -6.36 -28.47 -24.62
CA TRP A 131 -5.36 -29.53 -24.73
C TRP A 131 -4.34 -29.54 -23.57
N ALA A 132 -4.11 -28.39 -22.91
CA ALA A 132 -3.21 -28.27 -21.76
C ALA A 132 -3.93 -28.36 -20.41
N SER A 133 -5.20 -27.97 -20.33
CA SER A 133 -6.02 -28.10 -19.10
C SER A 133 -6.77 -29.43 -19.00
N GLY A 134 -7.04 -30.10 -20.12
CA GLY A 134 -7.99 -31.21 -20.19
C GLY A 134 -9.46 -30.79 -20.11
N HIS A 135 -9.75 -29.48 -20.10
CA HIS A 135 -11.09 -28.90 -19.93
C HIS A 135 -11.45 -28.01 -21.12
N SER A 136 -12.42 -28.45 -21.94
CA SER A 136 -12.90 -27.70 -23.11
C SER A 136 -14.05 -26.74 -22.82
N ASP A 137 -14.65 -26.83 -21.65
CA ASP A 137 -15.81 -26.03 -21.25
C ASP A 137 -15.41 -24.62 -20.77
N GLN A 138 -14.22 -24.46 -20.20
CA GLN A 138 -13.73 -23.17 -19.70
C GLN A 138 -12.22 -23.02 -19.84
N VAL A 139 -11.79 -21.83 -20.25
CA VAL A 139 -10.37 -21.49 -20.42
C VAL A 139 -9.66 -21.11 -19.12
N THR A 140 -10.42 -20.91 -18.03
CA THR A 140 -9.91 -20.47 -16.72
C THR A 140 -9.47 -21.63 -15.82
N TYR A 141 -9.59 -22.88 -16.28
CA TYR A 141 -8.88 -23.99 -15.66
C TYR A 141 -7.38 -23.78 -15.82
N ARG A 142 -6.65 -23.89 -14.71
CA ARG A 142 -5.19 -23.91 -14.73
C ARG A 142 -4.69 -25.07 -15.61
N PRO A 143 -3.47 -24.98 -16.16
CA PRO A 143 -2.86 -26.09 -16.90
C PRO A 143 -2.63 -27.30 -16.01
N THR A 144 -2.50 -28.47 -16.63
CA THR A 144 -2.18 -29.72 -15.92
C THR A 144 -0.79 -29.65 -15.29
N THR A 145 0.15 -28.97 -15.95
CA THR A 145 1.50 -28.76 -15.42
C THR A 145 1.94 -27.30 -15.48
N ALA A 146 2.74 -26.89 -14.50
CA ALA A 146 3.38 -25.57 -14.52
C ALA A 146 4.44 -25.44 -15.63
N ALA A 147 5.02 -26.57 -16.09
CA ALA A 147 6.05 -26.59 -17.11
C ALA A 147 5.51 -26.17 -18.48
N GLU A 148 4.36 -26.70 -18.90
CA GLU A 148 3.72 -26.33 -20.17
C GLU A 148 3.42 -24.82 -20.25
N TYR A 149 2.94 -24.25 -19.14
CA TYR A 149 2.72 -22.80 -19.06
C TYR A 149 4.03 -22.02 -19.11
N GLY A 150 5.10 -22.52 -18.47
CA GLY A 150 6.43 -21.97 -18.59
C GLY A 150 6.97 -21.99 -20.02
N ASP A 151 6.77 -23.08 -20.76
CA ASP A 151 7.19 -23.23 -22.15
C ASP A 151 6.44 -22.26 -23.08
N PHE A 152 5.13 -22.11 -22.90
CA PHE A 152 4.35 -21.10 -23.61
C PHE A 152 4.86 -19.67 -23.29
N ALA A 153 5.06 -19.36 -22.01
CA ALA A 153 5.57 -18.06 -21.60
C ALA A 153 6.97 -17.75 -22.18
N GLY A 154 7.85 -18.75 -22.22
CA GLY A 154 9.16 -18.66 -22.89
C GLY A 154 9.04 -18.46 -24.40
N THR A 155 8.09 -19.14 -25.05
CA THR A 155 7.82 -19.00 -26.49
C THR A 155 7.37 -17.58 -26.85
N VAL A 156 6.43 -17.04 -26.08
CA VAL A 156 5.96 -15.65 -26.22
C VAL A 156 7.10 -14.67 -25.97
N ALA A 157 7.88 -14.85 -24.89
CA ALA A 157 9.02 -13.98 -24.57
C ALA A 157 10.10 -14.00 -25.64
N SER A 158 10.40 -15.17 -26.22
CA SER A 158 11.37 -15.32 -27.31
C SER A 158 10.91 -14.58 -28.57
N ARG A 159 9.62 -14.73 -28.95
CA ARG A 159 9.05 -14.06 -30.12
C ARG A 159 9.07 -12.53 -30.00
N TYR A 160 8.76 -12.01 -28.81
CA TYR A 160 8.62 -10.57 -28.55
C TYR A 160 9.78 -9.96 -27.76
N LYS A 161 10.95 -10.59 -27.79
CA LYS A 161 12.17 -10.12 -27.11
C LYS A 161 12.45 -8.65 -27.41
N GLY A 162 12.60 -7.84 -26.36
CA GLY A 162 12.82 -6.40 -26.42
C GLY A 162 11.61 -5.56 -26.90
N ARG A 163 10.47 -6.20 -27.17
CA ARG A 163 9.25 -5.56 -27.67
C ARG A 163 8.14 -5.51 -26.62
N ILE A 164 8.04 -6.51 -25.76
CA ILE A 164 7.17 -6.45 -24.57
C ILE A 164 8.06 -6.15 -23.36
N LYS A 165 7.67 -5.15 -22.55
CA LYS A 165 8.51 -4.65 -21.45
C LYS A 165 8.34 -5.50 -20.18
N ALA A 166 7.14 -6.00 -19.95
CA ALA A 166 6.79 -6.77 -18.77
C ALA A 166 5.76 -7.84 -19.11
N TYR A 167 5.85 -8.98 -18.42
CA TYR A 167 4.91 -10.09 -18.50
C TYR A 167 4.25 -10.30 -17.14
N GLU A 168 2.94 -10.17 -17.07
CA GLU A 168 2.16 -10.53 -15.88
C GLU A 168 1.72 -11.99 -15.97
N ILE A 169 1.88 -12.72 -14.86
CA ILE A 169 1.57 -14.13 -14.79
C ILE A 169 0.16 -14.32 -14.24
N TRP A 170 -0.74 -14.73 -15.13
CA TRP A 170 -2.17 -14.96 -14.89
C TRP A 170 -2.97 -13.71 -14.52
N ASN A 171 -4.29 -13.87 -14.36
CA ASN A 171 -5.22 -12.84 -13.88
C ASN A 171 -6.05 -13.38 -12.71
N GLU A 172 -5.97 -12.73 -11.55
CA GLU A 172 -6.77 -13.02 -10.35
C GLU A 172 -6.79 -14.49 -9.92
N PRO A 173 -5.61 -15.12 -9.73
CA PRO A 173 -5.54 -16.54 -9.35
C PRO A 173 -6.17 -16.85 -7.98
N ASN A 174 -6.50 -15.82 -7.20
CA ASN A 174 -7.19 -15.94 -5.93
C ASN A 174 -8.72 -16.03 -6.04
N GLY A 175 -9.29 -16.03 -7.25
CA GLY A 175 -10.72 -16.24 -7.51
C GLY A 175 -11.00 -17.50 -8.34
N THR A 176 -11.90 -18.37 -7.88
CA THR A 176 -12.34 -19.57 -8.60
C THR A 176 -12.81 -19.30 -10.03
N PRO A 177 -13.54 -18.21 -10.35
CA PRO A 177 -13.93 -17.93 -11.73
C PRO A 177 -12.74 -17.80 -12.69
N TYR A 178 -11.60 -17.34 -12.18
CA TYR A 178 -10.40 -17.04 -12.96
C TYR A 178 -9.30 -18.08 -12.81
N PHE A 179 -9.36 -18.96 -11.81
CA PHE A 179 -8.37 -20.02 -11.59
C PHE A 179 -9.03 -21.27 -11.02
N ARG A 180 -9.51 -22.12 -11.94
CA ARG A 180 -10.25 -23.34 -11.61
C ARG A 180 -9.34 -24.53 -11.36
N PRO A 181 -9.79 -25.53 -10.57
CA PRO A 181 -11.12 -25.62 -9.93
C PRO A 181 -11.31 -24.74 -8.69
N GLU A 182 -10.22 -24.30 -8.07
CA GLU A 182 -10.21 -23.41 -6.90
C GLU A 182 -8.86 -22.67 -6.80
N PRO A 183 -8.78 -21.56 -6.06
CA PRO A 183 -7.52 -20.86 -5.79
C PRO A 183 -6.45 -21.78 -5.17
N ASP A 184 -5.31 -21.89 -5.84
CA ASP A 184 -4.17 -22.70 -5.41
C ASP A 184 -2.86 -21.90 -5.51
N PRO A 185 -2.45 -21.22 -4.40
CA PRO A 185 -1.23 -20.41 -4.36
C PRO A 185 0.05 -21.21 -4.63
N GLU A 186 0.12 -22.49 -4.24
CA GLU A 186 1.30 -23.33 -4.40
C GLU A 186 1.51 -23.71 -5.88
N PHE A 187 0.43 -24.08 -6.59
CA PHE A 187 0.50 -24.33 -8.02
C PHE A 187 0.75 -23.04 -8.81
N TYR A 188 0.08 -21.94 -8.45
CA TYR A 188 0.38 -20.63 -9.03
C TYR A 188 1.86 -20.28 -8.88
N THR A 189 2.45 -20.53 -7.71
CA THR A 189 3.88 -20.31 -7.47
C THR A 189 4.75 -21.19 -8.39
N SER A 190 4.35 -22.44 -8.62
CA SER A 190 5.04 -23.32 -9.57
C SER A 190 4.98 -22.76 -11.00
N MET A 191 3.82 -22.26 -11.45
CA MET A 191 3.67 -21.58 -12.75
C MET A 191 4.53 -20.32 -12.84
N LEU A 192 4.50 -19.47 -11.81
CA LEU A 192 5.30 -18.24 -11.73
C LEU A 192 6.78 -18.53 -11.86
N ARG A 193 7.29 -19.57 -11.16
CA ARG A 193 8.70 -19.97 -11.24
C ARG A 193 9.09 -20.49 -12.62
N ALA A 194 8.23 -21.31 -13.23
CA ALA A 194 8.46 -21.84 -14.58
C ALA A 194 8.48 -20.72 -15.62
N ALA A 195 7.44 -19.86 -15.62
CA ALA A 195 7.34 -18.71 -16.51
C ALA A 195 8.48 -17.73 -16.30
N HIS A 196 8.83 -17.37 -15.07
CA HIS A 196 9.96 -16.50 -14.78
C HIS A 196 11.26 -17.04 -15.37
N THR A 197 11.55 -18.32 -15.14
CA THR A 197 12.78 -18.95 -15.63
C THR A 197 12.84 -18.93 -17.17
N ALA A 198 11.75 -19.31 -17.84
CA ALA A 198 11.67 -19.34 -19.29
C ALA A 198 11.73 -17.94 -19.92
N ILE A 199 11.01 -16.96 -19.35
CA ILE A 199 11.02 -15.57 -19.80
C ILE A 199 12.42 -14.98 -19.65
N LYS A 200 13.08 -15.14 -18.49
CA LYS A 200 14.43 -14.59 -18.27
C LYS A 200 15.48 -15.25 -19.16
N ALA A 201 15.32 -16.52 -19.51
CA ALA A 201 16.19 -17.20 -20.47
C ALA A 201 16.03 -16.64 -21.90
N ALA A 202 14.80 -16.32 -22.32
CA ALA A 202 14.51 -15.74 -23.62
C ALA A 202 14.90 -14.25 -23.70
N ASP A 203 14.48 -13.47 -22.71
CA ASP A 203 14.70 -12.03 -22.56
C ASP A 203 15.01 -11.67 -21.10
N SER A 204 16.30 -11.58 -20.77
CA SER A 204 16.75 -11.23 -19.42
C SER A 204 16.40 -9.80 -19.00
N ALA A 205 16.04 -8.92 -19.93
CA ALA A 205 15.65 -7.54 -19.65
C ALA A 205 14.15 -7.37 -19.40
N ALA A 206 13.32 -8.34 -19.81
CA ALA A 206 11.89 -8.32 -19.57
C ALA A 206 11.58 -8.43 -18.06
N LEU A 207 10.62 -7.65 -17.59
CA LEU A 207 10.13 -7.75 -16.22
C LEU A 207 9.10 -8.87 -16.10
N VAL A 208 9.09 -9.59 -14.98
CA VAL A 208 8.08 -10.58 -14.64
C VAL A 208 7.24 -10.03 -13.49
N VAL A 209 5.93 -9.96 -13.64
CA VAL A 209 5.01 -9.44 -12.63
C VAL A 209 4.17 -10.60 -12.12
N GLY A 210 4.19 -10.84 -10.80
CA GLY A 210 3.52 -11.98 -10.16
C GLY A 210 2.45 -11.54 -9.16
N GLY A 211 1.67 -12.48 -8.64
CA GLY A 211 0.54 -12.24 -7.73
C GLY A 211 -0.76 -12.05 -8.50
N ALA A 212 -0.88 -10.94 -9.24
CA ALA A 212 -2.08 -10.56 -9.99
C ALA A 212 -3.38 -10.69 -9.20
N VAL A 213 -3.34 -10.41 -7.89
CA VAL A 213 -4.43 -10.74 -6.96
C VAL A 213 -5.48 -9.65 -6.89
N GLY A 214 -6.76 -10.01 -7.02
CA GLY A 214 -7.87 -9.14 -6.65
C GLY A 214 -7.89 -8.93 -5.13
N LEU A 215 -7.98 -7.68 -4.64
CA LEU A 215 -7.99 -7.39 -3.20
C LEU A 215 -9.34 -7.71 -2.54
N ALA A 216 -9.69 -8.99 -2.57
CA ALA A 216 -10.93 -9.56 -2.10
C ALA A 216 -10.78 -10.24 -0.73
N PRO A 217 -11.88 -10.36 0.06
CA PRO A 217 -11.93 -11.21 1.24
C PRO A 217 -12.09 -12.69 0.89
N ASP A 218 -12.04 -13.56 1.91
CA ASP A 218 -12.43 -14.97 1.77
C ASP A 218 -13.93 -15.08 1.51
N THR A 219 -14.31 -15.88 0.50
CA THR A 219 -15.69 -16.26 0.18
C THR A 219 -15.74 -17.73 -0.26
N GLU A 220 -16.90 -18.23 -0.68
CA GLU A 220 -17.03 -19.57 -1.29
C GLU A 220 -16.23 -19.71 -2.61
N ILE A 221 -15.99 -18.59 -3.33
CA ILE A 221 -15.37 -18.59 -4.65
C ILE A 221 -14.09 -17.74 -4.71
N SER A 222 -13.56 -17.30 -3.56
CA SER A 222 -12.35 -16.48 -3.50
C SER A 222 -11.55 -16.72 -2.22
N MET A 223 -10.23 -16.59 -2.35
CA MET A 223 -9.28 -16.54 -1.25
C MET A 223 -8.88 -15.09 -0.98
N ASN A 224 -8.76 -14.75 0.31
CA ASN A 224 -8.24 -13.46 0.72
C ASN A 224 -6.86 -13.19 0.11
N ALA A 225 -6.69 -12.01 -0.48
CA ALA A 225 -5.48 -11.65 -1.22
C ALA A 225 -4.20 -11.76 -0.37
N ARG A 226 -4.26 -11.37 0.92
CA ARG A 226 -3.13 -11.50 1.84
C ARG A 226 -2.77 -12.96 2.07
N THR A 227 -3.77 -13.81 2.32
CA THR A 227 -3.58 -15.26 2.50
C THR A 227 -2.96 -15.90 1.25
N PHE A 228 -3.44 -15.52 0.05
CA PHE A 228 -2.90 -15.99 -1.21
C PHE A 228 -1.41 -15.61 -1.36
N VAL A 229 -1.07 -14.33 -1.14
CA VAL A 229 0.31 -13.84 -1.24
C VAL A 229 1.22 -14.47 -0.18
N GLU A 230 0.74 -14.64 1.05
CA GLU A 230 1.49 -15.33 2.12
C GLU A 230 1.84 -16.77 1.71
N ARG A 231 0.86 -17.55 1.25
CA ARG A 231 1.07 -18.93 0.78
C ARG A 231 1.96 -18.99 -0.46
N MET A 232 1.83 -18.04 -1.37
CA MET A 232 2.69 -17.88 -2.53
C MET A 232 4.17 -17.69 -2.11
N TYR A 233 4.45 -16.84 -1.12
CA TYR A 233 5.80 -16.70 -0.55
C TYR A 233 6.28 -17.97 0.15
N GLN A 234 5.43 -18.63 0.93
CA GLN A 234 5.76 -19.90 1.60
C GLN A 234 6.10 -21.01 0.60
N ALA A 235 5.48 -21.00 -0.58
CA ALA A 235 5.74 -21.92 -1.69
C ALA A 235 7.02 -21.57 -2.49
N GLY A 236 7.73 -20.50 -2.14
CA GLY A 236 9.01 -20.14 -2.74
C GLY A 236 8.93 -19.16 -3.91
N ALA A 237 7.98 -18.22 -3.90
CA ALA A 237 7.90 -17.18 -4.94
C ALA A 237 8.97 -16.09 -4.86
N ALA A 238 9.62 -15.90 -3.69
CA ALA A 238 10.66 -14.89 -3.52
C ALA A 238 11.77 -15.05 -4.57
N GLY A 239 12.13 -13.94 -5.25
CA GLY A 239 13.14 -13.95 -6.32
C GLY A 239 12.65 -14.42 -7.70
N HIS A 240 11.36 -14.73 -7.87
CA HIS A 240 10.78 -15.21 -9.14
C HIS A 240 9.77 -14.25 -9.79
N PHE A 241 9.76 -13.00 -9.36
CA PHE A 241 9.07 -11.88 -10.00
C PHE A 241 9.87 -10.61 -9.74
N ASP A 242 9.62 -9.53 -10.48
CA ASP A 242 10.24 -8.20 -10.38
C ASP A 242 9.32 -7.20 -9.65
N ALA A 243 8.00 -7.37 -9.76
CA ALA A 243 6.99 -6.60 -9.04
C ALA A 243 5.80 -7.49 -8.66
N LEU A 244 5.13 -7.15 -7.54
CA LEU A 244 3.89 -7.80 -7.14
C LEU A 244 2.71 -7.02 -7.74
N SER A 245 1.81 -7.70 -8.42
CA SER A 245 0.58 -7.13 -8.96
C SER A 245 -0.59 -7.32 -8.01
N VAL A 246 -1.41 -6.28 -7.89
CA VAL A 246 -2.64 -6.23 -7.11
C VAL A 246 -3.73 -5.51 -7.89
N HIS A 247 -4.99 -5.90 -7.73
CA HIS A 247 -6.14 -5.21 -8.32
C HIS A 247 -7.01 -4.58 -7.20
N PRO A 248 -6.72 -3.33 -6.78
CA PRO A 248 -7.33 -2.69 -5.61
C PRO A 248 -8.69 -2.03 -5.93
N TYR A 249 -9.63 -2.79 -6.51
CA TYR A 249 -10.97 -2.29 -6.78
C TYR A 249 -11.68 -1.85 -5.50
N SER A 250 -12.21 -0.62 -5.51
CA SER A 250 -12.73 0.07 -4.32
C SER A 250 -13.94 0.98 -4.61
N TYR A 251 -14.66 0.71 -5.70
CA TYR A 251 -15.88 1.44 -6.04
C TYR A 251 -17.06 1.01 -5.14
N PRO A 252 -18.02 1.90 -4.88
CA PRO A 252 -18.16 3.25 -5.44
C PRO A 252 -17.36 4.34 -4.71
N ASN A 253 -16.63 4.02 -3.63
CA ASN A 253 -16.22 5.03 -2.64
C ASN A 253 -14.72 5.42 -2.67
N GLY A 254 -13.88 4.69 -3.40
CA GLY A 254 -12.45 4.98 -3.52
C GLY A 254 -11.58 4.21 -2.53
N LEU A 255 -10.26 4.24 -2.77
CA LEU A 255 -9.28 3.37 -2.10
C LEU A 255 -9.32 3.47 -0.57
N THR A 256 -9.42 4.68 -0.02
CA THR A 256 -9.43 4.92 1.43
C THR A 256 -10.80 4.75 2.10
N ALA A 257 -11.82 4.28 1.37
CA ALA A 257 -13.14 4.05 1.96
C ALA A 257 -13.07 2.92 2.99
N ASN A 258 -13.70 3.12 4.15
CA ASN A 258 -13.72 2.16 5.26
C ASN A 258 -12.32 1.70 5.69
N ALA A 259 -11.29 2.56 5.57
CA ALA A 259 -9.90 2.21 5.88
C ALA A 259 -9.64 1.86 7.36
N ASP A 260 -10.62 2.13 8.24
CA ASP A 260 -10.66 1.67 9.63
C ASP A 260 -11.04 0.19 9.77
N ASN A 261 -11.68 -0.40 8.75
CA ASN A 261 -11.97 -1.82 8.70
C ASN A 261 -10.70 -2.63 8.39
N LYS A 262 -10.47 -3.69 9.18
CA LYS A 262 -9.35 -4.63 9.00
C LYS A 262 -9.40 -5.39 7.68
N VAL A 263 -10.59 -5.57 7.10
CA VAL A 263 -10.77 -6.22 5.79
C VAL A 263 -10.95 -5.22 4.64
N SER A 264 -10.61 -3.94 4.84
CA SER A 264 -10.63 -2.97 3.74
C SER A 264 -9.50 -3.22 2.74
N VAL A 265 -9.69 -2.73 1.51
CA VAL A 265 -8.69 -2.79 0.42
C VAL A 265 -7.35 -2.19 0.86
N VAL A 266 -7.38 -1.03 1.54
CA VAL A 266 -6.16 -0.38 2.06
C VAL A 266 -5.50 -1.18 3.18
N SER A 267 -6.27 -1.81 4.07
CA SER A 267 -5.71 -2.69 5.09
C SER A 267 -5.07 -3.93 4.47
N MET A 268 -5.72 -4.57 3.49
CA MET A 268 -5.13 -5.70 2.77
C MET A 268 -3.85 -5.31 2.04
N LEU A 269 -3.82 -4.15 1.37
CA LEU A 269 -2.62 -3.63 0.71
C LEU A 269 -1.47 -3.40 1.71
N ALA A 270 -1.77 -2.83 2.88
CA ALA A 270 -0.80 -2.62 3.95
C ALA A 270 -0.23 -3.93 4.49
N ASP A 271 -1.09 -4.95 4.65
CA ASP A 271 -0.72 -6.24 5.20
C ASP A 271 0.07 -7.10 4.19
N ILE A 272 -0.29 -7.05 2.90
CA ILE A 272 0.52 -7.63 1.81
C ILE A 272 1.91 -6.98 1.80
N ARG A 273 1.99 -5.65 1.92
CA ARG A 273 3.28 -4.96 2.00
C ARG A 273 4.08 -5.37 3.24
N ALA A 274 3.44 -5.65 4.36
CA ALA A 274 4.12 -6.19 5.54
C ALA A 274 4.71 -7.58 5.27
N GLU A 275 3.96 -8.45 4.58
CA GLU A 275 4.43 -9.76 4.15
C GLU A 275 5.65 -9.67 3.22
N MET A 276 5.59 -8.81 2.19
CA MET A 276 6.73 -8.58 1.29
C MET A 276 8.01 -8.20 2.05
N VAL A 277 7.89 -7.29 3.03
CA VAL A 277 9.03 -6.86 3.86
C VAL A 277 9.54 -8.01 4.73
N ALA A 278 8.66 -8.77 5.37
CA ALA A 278 9.02 -9.91 6.21
C ALA A 278 9.74 -11.02 5.43
N ARG A 279 9.47 -11.14 4.13
CA ARG A 279 10.09 -12.13 3.22
C ARG A 279 11.35 -11.62 2.51
N GLY A 280 11.81 -10.41 2.81
CA GLY A 280 13.01 -9.82 2.21
C GLY A 280 12.78 -9.08 0.88
N ASP A 281 11.54 -9.00 0.39
CA ASP A 281 11.15 -8.31 -0.85
C ASP A 281 10.69 -6.85 -0.61
N GLY A 282 11.14 -6.24 0.49
CA GLY A 282 10.85 -4.85 0.82
C GLY A 282 11.32 -3.83 -0.25
N GLY A 283 12.31 -4.18 -1.08
CA GLY A 283 12.77 -3.35 -2.19
C GLY A 283 11.86 -3.36 -3.42
N ARG A 284 10.91 -4.30 -3.51
CA ARG A 284 10.04 -4.46 -4.67
C ARG A 284 8.78 -3.61 -4.58
N LYS A 285 8.30 -3.16 -5.74
CA LYS A 285 7.10 -2.34 -5.87
C LYS A 285 5.86 -3.21 -6.02
N MET A 286 4.72 -2.66 -5.63
CA MET A 286 3.40 -3.17 -5.97
C MET A 286 2.82 -2.39 -7.15
N TRP A 287 2.42 -3.08 -8.20
CA TRP A 287 1.77 -2.48 -9.37
C TRP A 287 0.26 -2.67 -9.23
N ALA A 288 -0.50 -1.60 -9.41
CA ALA A 288 -1.95 -1.71 -9.56
C ALA A 288 -2.23 -1.97 -11.03
N THR A 289 -2.09 -3.22 -11.49
CA THR A 289 -2.22 -3.56 -12.93
C THR A 289 -3.66 -3.60 -13.40
N GLU A 290 -4.61 -3.53 -12.47
CA GLU A 290 -6.00 -3.32 -12.78
C GLU A 290 -6.71 -2.56 -11.65
N VAL A 291 -7.20 -1.35 -11.94
CA VAL A 291 -8.03 -0.59 -11.00
C VAL A 291 -8.86 0.45 -11.74
N GLY A 292 -10.12 0.57 -11.39
CA GLY A 292 -11.03 1.47 -12.08
C GLY A 292 -12.24 1.85 -11.26
N TYR A 293 -13.01 2.79 -11.80
CA TYR A 293 -14.30 3.21 -11.25
C TYR A 293 -15.30 3.29 -12.40
N PRO A 294 -16.44 2.58 -12.33
CA PRO A 294 -17.43 2.63 -13.39
C PRO A 294 -18.21 3.95 -13.36
N SER A 295 -18.57 4.49 -14.52
CA SER A 295 -19.45 5.66 -14.63
C SER A 295 -20.94 5.30 -14.61
N GLY A 296 -21.29 4.02 -14.73
CA GLY A 296 -22.62 3.44 -14.62
C GLY A 296 -22.76 2.51 -13.42
N GLY A 297 -23.98 2.02 -13.18
CA GLY A 297 -24.30 1.19 -12.01
C GLY A 297 -24.47 2.01 -10.70
N PRO A 298 -24.60 1.33 -9.55
CA PRO A 298 -24.89 1.99 -8.27
C PRO A 298 -23.86 3.04 -7.87
N GLY A 299 -24.31 4.30 -7.77
CA GLY A 299 -23.48 5.43 -7.39
C GLY A 299 -22.54 5.93 -8.49
N GLY A 300 -22.57 5.35 -9.70
CA GLY A 300 -21.74 5.75 -10.83
C GLY A 300 -22.21 7.05 -11.50
N SER A 301 -21.25 7.88 -11.90
CA SER A 301 -21.42 8.95 -12.88
C SER A 301 -20.06 9.30 -13.47
N GLU A 302 -20.01 9.88 -14.66
CA GLU A 302 -18.72 10.27 -15.28
C GLU A 302 -17.96 11.32 -14.45
N SER A 303 -18.69 12.24 -13.79
CA SER A 303 -18.08 13.23 -12.88
C SER A 303 -17.45 12.55 -11.65
N ARG A 304 -18.15 11.57 -11.06
CA ARG A 304 -17.63 10.81 -9.92
C ARG A 304 -16.44 9.95 -10.33
N GLN A 305 -16.49 9.27 -11.48
CA GLN A 305 -15.37 8.52 -12.04
C GLN A 305 -14.12 9.40 -12.15
N ALA A 306 -14.25 10.60 -12.72
CA ALA A 306 -13.15 11.55 -12.86
C ALA A 306 -12.56 11.99 -11.49
N GLY A 307 -13.42 12.24 -10.50
CA GLY A 307 -13.00 12.56 -9.13
C GLY A 307 -12.26 11.40 -8.46
N LEU A 308 -12.76 10.17 -8.61
CA LEU A 308 -12.17 8.97 -8.01
C LEU A 308 -10.83 8.59 -8.64
N ILE A 309 -10.64 8.76 -9.96
CA ILE A 309 -9.33 8.57 -10.60
C ILE A 309 -8.30 9.56 -10.07
N THR A 310 -8.70 10.84 -9.90
CA THR A 310 -7.82 11.86 -9.32
C THR A 310 -7.44 11.50 -7.88
N LYS A 311 -8.42 11.05 -7.08
CA LYS A 311 -8.19 10.61 -5.71
C LYS A 311 -7.31 9.36 -5.64
N LEU A 312 -7.52 8.37 -6.51
CA LEU A 312 -6.68 7.17 -6.59
C LEU A 312 -5.22 7.53 -6.84
N ALA A 313 -4.94 8.42 -7.81
CA ALA A 313 -3.57 8.86 -8.09
C ALA A 313 -2.94 9.54 -6.86
N ALA A 314 -3.68 10.42 -6.16
CA ALA A 314 -3.22 11.08 -4.95
C ALA A 314 -3.02 10.12 -3.76
N ASP A 315 -3.89 9.12 -3.60
CA ASP A 315 -3.77 8.09 -2.57
C ASP A 315 -2.57 7.17 -2.84
N TRP A 316 -2.40 6.72 -4.08
CA TRP A 316 -1.31 5.84 -4.49
C TRP A 316 0.06 6.53 -4.44
N ALA A 317 0.14 7.83 -4.75
CA ALA A 317 1.35 8.63 -4.65
C ALA A 317 1.96 8.66 -3.23
N GLN A 318 1.15 8.44 -2.20
CA GLN A 318 1.60 8.42 -0.81
C GLN A 318 2.32 7.12 -0.43
N LEU A 319 2.24 6.08 -1.26
CA LEU A 319 2.76 4.76 -0.97
C LEU A 319 4.18 4.63 -1.54
N PRO A 320 5.24 4.59 -0.70
CA PRO A 320 6.62 4.52 -1.20
C PRO A 320 6.94 3.22 -1.93
N TYR A 321 6.08 2.21 -1.79
CA TYR A 321 6.15 0.92 -2.49
C TYR A 321 5.20 0.84 -3.69
N GLY A 322 4.39 1.87 -3.96
CA GLY A 322 3.54 1.93 -5.15
C GLY A 322 4.37 2.05 -6.43
N GLY A 323 4.01 1.24 -7.43
CA GLY A 323 4.51 1.29 -8.80
C GLY A 323 3.45 1.86 -9.76
N PRO A 324 3.51 1.52 -11.05
CA PRO A 324 2.53 1.96 -12.04
C PRO A 324 1.08 1.59 -11.67
N VAL A 325 0.15 2.42 -12.13
CA VAL A 325 -1.30 2.27 -11.94
C VAL A 325 -1.97 2.20 -13.30
N PHE A 326 -2.59 1.07 -13.59
CA PHE A 326 -3.28 0.78 -14.84
C PHE A 326 -4.78 0.99 -14.64
N ILE A 327 -5.28 2.08 -15.23
CA ILE A 327 -6.70 2.42 -15.16
C ILE A 327 -7.48 1.42 -16.02
N HIS A 328 -8.33 0.63 -15.37
CA HIS A 328 -9.29 -0.27 -16.00
C HIS A 328 -10.58 0.50 -16.28
N GLU A 329 -10.93 0.74 -17.55
CA GLU A 329 -10.13 0.48 -18.75
C GLU A 329 -10.14 1.70 -19.68
N LEU A 330 -9.44 1.62 -20.81
CA LEU A 330 -9.38 2.77 -21.72
C LEU A 330 -10.77 3.09 -22.29
N VAL A 331 -11.44 2.10 -22.88
CA VAL A 331 -12.68 2.26 -23.67
C VAL A 331 -13.82 1.50 -23.02
N ASP A 332 -15.01 2.11 -22.95
CA ASP A 332 -16.21 1.40 -22.49
C ASP A 332 -16.52 0.15 -23.33
N ARG A 333 -16.92 -0.92 -22.65
CA ARG A 333 -17.44 -2.13 -23.32
C ARG A 333 -18.85 -1.91 -23.84
N GLY A 334 -19.16 -2.52 -24.97
CA GLY A 334 -20.47 -2.39 -25.58
C GLY A 334 -21.28 -3.66 -25.41
N ALA A 335 -22.08 -3.80 -24.34
CA ALA A 335 -23.11 -4.82 -24.06
C ALA A 335 -22.88 -6.29 -24.50
N SER A 336 -22.67 -6.55 -25.79
CA SER A 336 -22.25 -7.81 -26.41
C SER A 336 -20.93 -8.39 -25.91
N ASP A 337 -20.05 -7.58 -25.35
CA ASP A 337 -18.75 -8.02 -24.84
C ASP A 337 -18.62 -7.90 -23.32
N VAL A 338 -19.78 -7.82 -22.65
CA VAL A 338 -19.92 -8.13 -21.24
C VAL A 338 -20.67 -9.44 -21.14
N ASP A 339 -20.12 -10.39 -20.39
CA ASP A 339 -20.84 -11.63 -20.11
C ASP A 339 -22.15 -11.30 -19.41
N LYS A 340 -23.28 -11.78 -19.94
CA LYS A 340 -24.62 -11.48 -19.39
C LYS A 340 -24.80 -11.99 -17.95
N GLY A 341 -23.90 -12.83 -17.47
CA GLY A 341 -23.79 -13.32 -16.09
C GLY A 341 -22.67 -12.67 -15.26
N SER A 342 -22.01 -11.62 -15.76
CA SER A 342 -20.88 -10.90 -15.13
C SER A 342 -21.24 -10.10 -13.87
N THR A 343 -22.18 -10.58 -13.07
CA THR A 343 -22.36 -10.13 -11.68
C THR A 343 -21.30 -10.75 -10.75
N THR A 344 -20.10 -11.02 -11.27
CA THR A 344 -19.13 -11.97 -10.71
C THR A 344 -18.17 -11.37 -9.70
N ASP A 345 -18.12 -10.05 -9.56
CA ASP A 345 -17.28 -9.41 -8.54
C ASP A 345 -18.09 -9.11 -7.28
N PHE A 346 -18.09 -10.11 -6.39
CA PHE A 346 -18.48 -9.99 -4.97
C PHE A 346 -19.89 -9.42 -4.72
N GLY A 347 -20.79 -9.51 -5.71
CA GLY A 347 -22.18 -9.04 -5.62
C GLY A 347 -22.38 -7.53 -5.83
N TYR A 348 -21.33 -6.77 -6.17
CA TYR A 348 -21.40 -5.31 -6.37
C TYR A 348 -21.34 -4.90 -7.84
N THR A 349 -20.76 -5.74 -8.68
CA THR A 349 -20.62 -5.49 -10.11
C THR A 349 -21.94 -5.75 -10.82
N THR A 350 -22.44 -4.71 -11.48
CA THR A 350 -23.63 -4.79 -12.33
C THR A 350 -23.21 -4.78 -13.79
N PHE A 351 -24.05 -5.28 -14.68
CA PHE A 351 -23.84 -5.13 -16.12
C PHE A 351 -23.59 -3.66 -16.54
N ALA A 352 -24.24 -2.72 -15.87
CA ALA A 352 -24.03 -1.29 -16.10
C ALA A 352 -22.67 -0.80 -15.60
N ALA A 353 -22.09 -1.42 -14.58
CA ALA A 353 -20.73 -1.13 -14.13
C ALA A 353 -19.70 -1.65 -15.15
N GLU A 354 -19.81 -2.92 -15.54
CA GLU A 354 -18.92 -3.58 -16.51
C GLU A 354 -18.86 -2.89 -17.87
N THR A 355 -19.96 -2.30 -18.32
CA THR A 355 -20.00 -1.58 -19.60
C THR A 355 -19.47 -0.15 -19.53
N SER A 356 -19.04 0.34 -18.36
CA SER A 356 -18.80 1.78 -18.13
C SER A 356 -17.52 2.14 -17.38
N PHE A 357 -16.57 1.21 -17.26
CA PHE A 357 -15.24 1.45 -16.70
C PHE A 357 -14.35 2.35 -17.56
N GLY A 358 -14.60 2.39 -18.87
CA GLY A 358 -13.87 3.20 -19.83
C GLY A 358 -13.71 4.64 -19.40
N VAL A 359 -12.53 5.21 -19.59
CA VAL A 359 -12.32 6.67 -19.50
C VAL A 359 -12.69 7.38 -20.80
N VAL A 360 -12.79 6.64 -21.91
CA VAL A 360 -13.48 7.05 -23.14
C VAL A 360 -14.68 6.15 -23.39
N ARG A 361 -15.71 6.67 -24.05
CA ARG A 361 -16.89 5.88 -24.42
C ARG A 361 -16.56 4.90 -25.56
N SER A 362 -17.47 3.99 -25.84
CA SER A 362 -17.31 2.96 -26.89
C SER A 362 -17.14 3.53 -28.31
N ASP A 363 -17.58 4.78 -28.53
CA ASP A 363 -17.36 5.53 -29.78
C ASP A 363 -16.07 6.37 -29.77
N PHE A 364 -15.22 6.19 -28.76
CA PHE A 364 -13.99 6.95 -28.48
C PHE A 364 -14.20 8.43 -28.13
N THR A 365 -15.45 8.87 -27.85
CA THR A 365 -15.66 10.20 -27.28
C THR A 365 -15.09 10.25 -25.85
N PRO A 366 -14.21 11.21 -25.51
CA PRO A 366 -13.64 11.30 -24.17
C PRO A 366 -14.70 11.56 -23.10
N LYS A 367 -14.55 10.91 -21.93
CA LYS A 367 -15.27 11.30 -20.70
C LYS A 367 -14.42 12.30 -19.90
N PRO A 368 -15.00 13.00 -18.92
CA PRO A 368 -14.25 13.83 -17.96
C PRO A 368 -13.06 13.10 -17.30
N ALA A 369 -13.17 11.79 -17.09
CA ALA A 369 -12.12 10.95 -16.55
C ALA A 369 -10.84 10.93 -17.41
N PHE A 370 -10.97 10.88 -18.75
CA PHE A 370 -9.83 10.91 -19.67
C PHE A 370 -9.04 12.22 -19.56
N ALA A 371 -9.74 13.35 -19.44
CA ALA A 371 -9.10 14.65 -19.22
C ALA A 371 -8.34 14.71 -17.89
N LYS A 372 -8.84 14.03 -16.84
CA LYS A 372 -8.12 13.91 -15.56
C LYS A 372 -6.87 13.07 -15.68
N VAL A 373 -6.91 11.91 -16.35
CA VAL A 373 -5.71 11.11 -16.62
C VAL A 373 -4.66 11.95 -17.37
N LYS A 374 -5.06 12.65 -18.44
CA LYS A 374 -4.16 13.53 -19.21
C LYS A 374 -3.52 14.62 -18.36
N SER A 375 -4.32 15.28 -17.51
CA SER A 375 -3.81 16.29 -16.59
C SER A 375 -2.83 15.71 -15.57
N LEU A 376 -3.11 14.52 -15.04
CA LEU A 376 -2.23 13.86 -14.06
C LEU A 376 -0.91 13.42 -14.72
N VAL A 377 -0.95 12.84 -15.92
CA VAL A 377 0.27 12.44 -16.65
C VAL A 377 1.16 13.65 -16.96
N ALA A 378 0.57 14.80 -17.30
CA ALA A 378 1.31 16.05 -17.52
C ALA A 378 1.85 16.67 -16.21
N GLN A 379 1.28 16.31 -15.06
CA GLN A 379 1.70 16.79 -13.74
C GLN A 379 2.71 15.81 -13.14
N HIS A 380 3.95 16.25 -12.92
CA HIS A 380 4.96 15.39 -12.30
C HIS A 380 4.78 15.21 -10.79
N THR A 381 3.99 16.07 -10.15
CA THR A 381 3.78 16.05 -8.69
C THR A 381 2.33 16.28 -8.32
N ILE A 382 1.90 15.67 -7.21
CA ILE A 382 0.60 15.86 -6.58
C ILE A 382 0.81 16.46 -5.18
N SER A 383 -0.04 17.40 -4.80
CA SER A 383 -0.07 18.02 -3.47
C SER A 383 -1.47 17.98 -2.88
N ASP A 384 -1.57 17.70 -1.58
CA ASP A 384 -2.79 17.80 -0.80
C ASP A 384 -2.43 18.38 0.59
N PRO A 385 -2.99 19.53 1.00
CA PRO A 385 -2.63 20.17 2.27
C PRO A 385 -2.88 19.32 3.51
N THR A 386 -3.85 18.40 3.47
CA THR A 386 -4.10 17.46 4.57
C THR A 386 -3.02 16.39 4.59
N VAL A 387 -2.63 15.86 3.43
CA VAL A 387 -1.52 14.92 3.31
C VAL A 387 -0.20 15.56 3.74
N ASP A 388 0.06 16.81 3.35
CA ASP A 388 1.30 17.50 3.68
C ASP A 388 1.44 17.74 5.19
N ARG A 389 0.34 18.06 5.88
CA ARG A 389 0.33 18.16 7.35
C ARG A 389 0.64 16.83 8.03
N VAL A 390 0.05 15.73 7.55
CA VAL A 390 0.32 14.39 8.09
C VAL A 390 1.79 14.02 7.86
N ARG A 391 2.31 14.24 6.65
CA ARG A 391 3.71 13.94 6.30
C ARG A 391 4.70 14.77 7.10
N THR A 392 4.38 16.03 7.38
CA THR A 392 5.23 16.89 8.23
C THR A 392 5.32 16.31 9.64
N ALA A 393 4.18 15.94 10.24
CA ALA A 393 4.16 15.29 11.55
C ALA A 393 4.86 13.91 11.55
N ALA A 394 4.80 13.18 10.44
CA ALA A 394 5.53 11.94 10.27
C ALA A 394 7.03 12.15 10.22
N ALA A 395 7.51 13.19 9.51
CA ALA A 395 8.92 13.54 9.41
C ALA A 395 9.52 13.91 10.77
N GLU A 396 8.78 14.64 11.61
CA GLU A 396 9.18 14.93 12.99
C GLU A 396 9.34 13.64 13.83
N GLY A 397 8.55 12.60 13.53
CA GLY A 397 8.58 11.29 14.16
C GLY A 397 9.37 10.21 13.40
N GLU A 398 10.10 10.55 12.33
CA GLU A 398 10.51 9.60 11.28
C GLU A 398 11.34 8.42 11.81
N ARG A 399 12.24 8.68 12.75
CA ARG A 399 13.05 7.62 13.40
C ARG A 399 12.22 6.56 14.12
N MET A 400 10.96 6.86 14.45
CA MET A 400 10.07 5.98 15.21
C MET A 400 9.04 5.25 14.35
N LEU A 401 8.59 5.84 13.24
CA LEU A 401 7.43 5.33 12.50
C LEU A 401 7.79 4.35 11.37
N GLY A 402 8.95 4.53 10.74
CA GLY A 402 9.35 3.76 9.55
C GLY A 402 8.54 4.15 8.31
N GLU A 403 8.41 3.24 7.34
CA GLU A 403 7.69 3.53 6.08
C GLU A 403 6.17 3.66 6.27
N ALA A 404 5.55 4.55 5.49
CA ALA A 404 4.09 4.63 5.38
C ALA A 404 3.54 3.31 4.81
N ARG A 405 2.43 2.83 5.38
CA ARG A 405 1.74 1.58 5.00
C ARG A 405 0.35 1.80 4.41
N THR A 406 -0.20 3.00 4.54
CA THR A 406 -1.47 3.39 3.94
C THR A 406 -1.37 4.81 3.40
N PRO A 407 -2.27 5.22 2.49
CA PRO A 407 -2.56 6.62 2.29
C PRO A 407 -3.17 7.23 3.56
N VAL A 408 -3.28 8.55 3.60
CA VAL A 408 -4.05 9.29 4.59
C VAL A 408 -5.54 8.99 4.40
N TYR A 409 -6.23 8.65 5.49
CA TYR A 409 -7.66 8.38 5.49
C TYR A 409 -8.37 9.07 6.66
N GLN A 410 -9.68 9.27 6.50
CA GLN A 410 -10.55 9.78 7.56
C GLN A 410 -11.14 8.61 8.35
N THR A 411 -11.27 8.78 9.66
CA THR A 411 -11.91 7.82 10.56
C THR A 411 -12.57 8.58 11.70
N THR A 412 -13.38 7.86 12.49
CA THR A 412 -13.93 8.37 13.74
C THR A 412 -13.37 7.57 14.91
N SER A 413 -12.93 8.26 15.96
CA SER A 413 -12.50 7.60 17.20
C SER A 413 -13.67 6.89 17.89
N ARG A 414 -13.37 6.07 18.89
CA ARG A 414 -14.39 5.38 19.72
C ARG A 414 -15.38 6.35 20.40
N ARG A 415 -15.01 7.62 20.56
CA ARG A 415 -15.84 8.68 21.17
C ARG A 415 -16.62 9.52 20.15
N GLY A 416 -16.59 9.18 18.86
CA GLY A 416 -17.30 9.95 17.84
C GLY A 416 -16.52 11.16 17.28
N ILE A 417 -15.23 11.29 17.62
CA ILE A 417 -14.39 12.42 17.17
C ILE A 417 -13.78 12.08 15.81
N ALA A 418 -14.00 12.93 14.81
CA ALA A 418 -13.40 12.81 13.50
C ALA A 418 -11.86 12.97 13.57
N GLN A 419 -11.15 12.12 12.86
CA GLN A 419 -9.70 12.05 12.84
C GLN A 419 -9.19 11.80 11.43
N THR A 420 -8.04 12.39 11.13
CA THR A 420 -7.24 12.03 9.96
C THR A 420 -6.10 11.13 10.42
N VAL A 421 -5.92 9.98 9.77
CA VAL A 421 -4.96 8.96 10.18
C VAL A 421 -4.14 8.48 8.99
N GLN A 422 -2.88 8.16 9.24
CA GLN A 422 -2.06 7.35 8.36
C GLN A 422 -1.31 6.29 9.16
N ARG A 423 -1.31 5.04 8.67
CA ARG A 423 -0.58 3.92 9.27
C ARG A 423 0.85 3.89 8.74
N TYR A 424 1.78 3.58 9.64
CA TYR A 424 3.19 3.38 9.36
C TYR A 424 3.63 2.01 9.87
N ALA A 425 4.84 1.56 9.50
CA ALA A 425 5.39 0.27 9.92
C ALA A 425 5.45 0.09 11.45
N SER A 426 5.70 1.17 12.20
CA SER A 426 5.90 1.15 13.65
C SER A 426 5.10 2.23 14.38
N GLY A 427 3.92 2.58 13.86
CA GLY A 427 3.01 3.51 14.53
C GLY A 427 1.97 4.12 13.60
N ARG A 428 1.46 5.29 13.99
CA ARG A 428 0.49 6.07 13.23
C ARG A 428 0.82 7.55 13.34
N VAL A 429 0.40 8.33 12.35
CA VAL A 429 0.12 9.75 12.58
C VAL A 429 -1.37 9.90 12.76
N ILE A 430 -1.78 10.63 13.81
CA ILE A 430 -3.18 10.92 14.11
C ILE A 430 -3.34 12.44 14.21
N CYS A 431 -4.27 13.00 13.46
CA CYS A 431 -4.63 14.41 13.52
C CYS A 431 -6.00 14.61 14.16
N GLY A 432 -6.06 15.61 15.05
CA GLY A 432 -7.30 16.13 15.62
C GLY A 432 -7.29 17.67 15.63
N SER A 433 -8.13 18.26 16.48
CA SER A 433 -8.22 19.71 16.69
C SER A 433 -6.89 20.35 17.09
N ALA A 434 -6.09 19.64 17.89
CA ALA A 434 -4.82 20.12 18.42
C ALA A 434 -3.63 20.00 17.45
N GLY A 435 -3.83 19.44 16.25
CA GLY A 435 -2.78 19.20 15.25
C GLY A 435 -2.59 17.72 14.91
N CYS A 436 -1.51 17.42 14.18
CA CYS A 436 -1.11 16.08 13.77
C CYS A 436 0.11 15.64 14.57
N TYR A 437 0.06 14.45 15.18
CA TYR A 437 1.18 13.94 15.97
C TYR A 437 1.44 12.46 15.69
N ALA A 438 2.73 12.09 15.68
CA ALA A 438 3.18 10.71 15.63
C ALA A 438 2.83 9.99 16.94
N VAL A 439 2.30 8.78 16.82
CA VAL A 439 1.96 7.86 17.90
C VAL A 439 2.70 6.55 17.63
N PRO A 440 3.71 6.18 18.43
CA PRO A 440 4.47 4.95 18.20
C PRO A 440 3.62 3.71 18.48
N ALA A 441 3.97 2.57 17.87
CA ALA A 441 3.23 1.31 17.98
C ALA A 441 2.85 0.93 19.42
N VAL A 442 3.76 1.16 20.38
CA VAL A 442 3.54 0.87 21.80
C VAL A 442 2.39 1.67 22.42
N LEU A 443 2.04 2.83 21.87
CA LEU A 443 0.95 3.68 22.34
C LEU A 443 -0.33 3.55 21.51
N VAL A 444 -0.27 3.03 20.28
CA VAL A 444 -1.37 3.09 19.31
C VAL A 444 -2.68 2.52 19.88
N ASP A 445 -2.63 1.31 20.44
CA ASP A 445 -3.84 0.65 20.97
C ASP A 445 -4.35 1.35 22.23
N TYR A 446 -3.44 1.84 23.08
CA TYR A 446 -3.81 2.58 24.29
C TYR A 446 -4.49 3.92 23.94
N VAL A 447 -3.93 4.69 23.00
CA VAL A 447 -4.54 5.93 22.50
C VAL A 447 -5.89 5.67 21.84
N ALA A 448 -6.01 4.58 21.06
CA ALA A 448 -7.28 4.17 20.47
C ALA A 448 -8.34 3.83 21.53
N LEU A 449 -7.95 3.19 22.65
CA LEU A 449 -8.84 2.88 23.77
C LEU A 449 -9.34 4.12 24.49
N LEU A 450 -8.49 5.14 24.69
CA LEU A 450 -8.89 6.43 25.25
C LEU A 450 -9.94 7.12 24.38
N GLY A 451 -9.83 6.95 23.05
CA GLY A 451 -10.81 7.46 22.08
C GLY A 451 -10.68 8.96 21.81
N TYR A 452 -9.53 9.55 22.09
CA TYR A 452 -9.21 10.96 21.84
C TYR A 452 -7.92 11.08 21.04
N PRO A 453 -7.78 12.07 20.13
CA PRO A 453 -6.54 12.27 19.38
C PRO A 453 -5.41 12.80 20.29
N PRO A 454 -4.13 12.65 19.89
CA PRO A 454 -3.02 13.29 20.58
C PRO A 454 -3.10 14.82 20.49
N SER A 455 -2.65 15.52 21.54
CA SER A 455 -2.51 16.98 21.59
C SER A 455 -1.05 17.45 21.64
N GLY A 456 -0.09 16.52 21.66
CA GLY A 456 1.33 16.82 21.67
C GLY A 456 2.20 15.68 21.13
N ALA A 457 3.47 16.02 20.86
CA ALA A 457 4.46 15.06 20.40
C ALA A 457 4.80 14.04 21.51
N PHE A 458 5.12 12.80 21.10
CA PHE A 458 5.67 11.82 22.01
C PHE A 458 7.12 12.19 22.38
N THR A 459 7.41 12.29 23.67
CA THR A 459 8.72 12.72 24.19
C THR A 459 9.73 11.59 24.32
N GLY A 460 9.35 10.35 23.97
CA GLY A 460 10.08 9.13 24.30
C GLY A 460 9.53 8.43 25.55
N THR A 461 8.85 9.16 26.42
CA THR A 461 8.24 8.60 27.65
C THR A 461 6.82 9.10 27.93
N THR A 462 6.36 10.17 27.28
CA THR A 462 5.02 10.72 27.50
C THR A 462 4.38 11.24 26.23
N GLN A 463 3.05 11.19 26.14
CA GLN A 463 2.28 11.86 25.10
C GLN A 463 0.98 12.43 25.68
N ASP A 464 0.69 13.69 25.35
CA ASP A 464 -0.55 14.34 25.75
C ASP A 464 -1.68 14.03 24.78
N ILE A 465 -2.90 13.91 25.32
CA ILE A 465 -4.12 13.53 24.64
C ILE A 465 -5.17 14.64 24.79
N ASP A 466 -5.85 14.96 23.68
CA ASP A 466 -6.90 15.99 23.60
C ASP A 466 -8.23 15.48 24.18
N SER A 467 -8.24 15.17 25.48
CA SER A 467 -9.41 14.73 26.22
C SER A 467 -9.91 15.82 27.17
N PRO A 468 -11.22 15.85 27.52
CA PRO A 468 -11.73 16.76 28.55
C PRO A 468 -10.95 16.69 29.87
N GLY A 469 -10.46 17.83 30.36
CA GLY A 469 -9.63 17.90 31.57
C GLY A 469 -8.16 17.49 31.39
N GLY A 470 -7.76 17.10 30.18
CA GLY A 470 -6.41 16.65 29.84
C GLY A 470 -6.12 15.23 30.27
N THR A 471 -5.39 14.50 29.43
CA THR A 471 -4.82 13.19 29.75
C THR A 471 -3.37 13.15 29.27
N ARG A 472 -2.47 12.63 30.10
CA ARG A 472 -1.10 12.29 29.70
C ARG A 472 -0.93 10.79 29.77
N VAL A 473 -0.49 10.23 28.65
CA VAL A 473 -0.03 8.85 28.56
C VAL A 473 1.45 8.82 28.92
N PHE A 474 1.84 7.86 29.74
CA PHE A 474 3.19 7.60 30.20
C PHE A 474 3.63 6.23 29.71
N TYR A 475 4.89 6.11 29.27
CA TYR A 475 5.49 4.87 28.80
C TYR A 475 6.88 4.70 29.40
N LYS A 476 7.09 3.52 30.00
CA LYS A 476 8.41 3.00 30.32
C LYS A 476 8.49 1.53 29.93
N PRO A 477 9.60 1.04 29.35
CA PRO A 477 9.75 -0.37 29.04
C PRO A 477 9.50 -1.30 30.24
N ALA A 478 9.90 -0.87 31.44
CA ALA A 478 9.77 -1.67 32.67
C ALA A 478 8.35 -1.77 33.22
N THR A 479 7.51 -0.75 33.02
CA THR A 479 6.17 -0.67 33.64
C THR A 479 5.03 -0.68 32.63
N GLY A 480 5.31 -0.55 31.33
CA GLY A 480 4.30 -0.49 30.29
C GLY A 480 3.74 0.91 30.07
N VAL A 481 2.47 0.96 29.64
CA VAL A 481 1.76 2.19 29.29
C VAL A 481 0.73 2.50 30.37
N HIS A 482 0.76 3.72 30.90
CA HIS A 482 -0.16 4.20 31.94
C HIS A 482 -0.72 5.57 31.56
N SER A 483 -1.75 6.02 32.25
CA SER A 483 -2.24 7.39 32.06
C SER A 483 -2.74 8.05 33.34
N LEU A 484 -2.62 9.37 33.36
CA LEU A 484 -3.23 10.24 34.35
C LEU A 484 -4.12 11.25 33.63
N SER A 485 -5.30 11.50 34.21
CA SER A 485 -6.30 12.40 33.64
C SER A 485 -6.82 13.37 34.69
N GLY A 486 -7.30 14.53 34.24
CA GLY A 486 -8.00 15.50 35.08
C GLY A 486 -7.21 15.92 36.32
N GLU A 487 -7.83 15.84 37.50
CA GLU A 487 -7.21 16.25 38.76
C GLU A 487 -5.95 15.44 39.11
N MET A 488 -5.89 14.15 38.73
CA MET A 488 -4.69 13.34 38.98
C MET A 488 -3.51 13.82 38.14
N LEU A 489 -3.76 14.20 36.89
CA LEU A 489 -2.74 14.80 36.03
C LEU A 489 -2.28 16.16 36.57
N LYS A 490 -3.20 16.98 37.10
CA LYS A 490 -2.85 18.27 37.72
C LYS A 490 -2.00 18.12 38.98
N ALA A 491 -2.20 17.04 39.73
CA ALA A 491 -1.43 16.74 40.94
C ALA A 491 -0.07 16.08 40.64
N TRP A 492 0.13 15.55 39.43
CA TRP A 492 1.37 14.91 39.05
C TRP A 492 2.51 15.92 38.90
N SER A 493 3.70 15.52 39.37
CA SER A 493 4.96 16.21 39.15
C SER A 493 6.07 15.19 38.86
N PRO A 494 7.21 15.61 38.29
CA PRO A 494 8.37 14.73 38.15
C PRO A 494 8.86 14.11 39.47
N GLU A 495 8.53 14.71 40.62
CA GLU A 495 8.98 14.26 41.95
C GLU A 495 8.28 12.97 42.39
N VAL A 496 6.96 12.87 42.20
CA VAL A 496 6.21 11.63 42.53
C VAL A 496 6.55 10.50 41.55
N GLY A 497 7.13 10.84 40.40
CA GLY A 497 7.63 9.92 39.39
C GLY A 497 6.56 9.42 38.41
N TYR A 498 6.93 8.49 37.55
CA TYR A 498 6.02 7.94 36.55
C TYR A 498 5.02 6.97 37.18
N PRO A 499 3.78 6.86 36.68
CA PRO A 499 2.91 5.76 37.06
C PRO A 499 3.56 4.41 36.77
N VAL A 500 3.46 3.48 37.72
CA VAL A 500 4.08 2.15 37.64
C VAL A 500 3.08 1.00 37.67
N ALA A 501 1.80 1.30 37.94
CA ALA A 501 0.73 0.31 38.02
C ALA A 501 -0.60 0.90 37.55
N GLU A 502 -1.49 0.01 37.13
CA GLU A 502 -2.86 0.35 36.78
C GLU A 502 -3.60 1.04 37.93
N GLN A 503 -4.55 1.90 37.57
CA GLN A 503 -5.34 2.63 38.55
C GLN A 503 -6.19 1.64 39.37
N GLN A 504 -6.14 1.77 40.69
CA GLN A 504 -6.93 0.96 41.62
C GLN A 504 -8.03 1.79 42.26
N VAL A 505 -9.24 1.25 42.35
CA VAL A 505 -10.33 1.90 43.07
C VAL A 505 -10.52 1.20 44.41
N VAL A 506 -10.26 1.93 45.50
CA VAL A 506 -10.43 1.47 46.89
C VAL A 506 -11.34 2.44 47.62
N ASP A 507 -12.49 1.97 48.12
CA ASP A 507 -13.48 2.76 48.86
C ASP A 507 -13.89 4.07 48.17
N GLY A 508 -14.06 4.01 46.84
CA GLY A 508 -14.42 5.15 45.99
C GLY A 508 -13.28 6.13 45.71
N THR A 509 -12.05 5.79 46.10
CA THR A 509 -10.83 6.56 45.82
C THR A 509 -10.03 5.85 44.74
N THR A 510 -9.73 6.54 43.65
CA THR A 510 -8.81 6.07 42.62
C THR A 510 -7.38 6.36 43.06
N ILE A 511 -6.53 5.34 43.09
CA ILE A 511 -5.14 5.43 43.51
C ILE A 511 -4.26 4.96 42.35
N VAL A 512 -3.26 5.75 42.01
CA VAL A 512 -2.22 5.40 41.05
C VAL A 512 -0.88 5.35 41.76
N GLN A 513 -0.24 4.18 41.72
CA GLN A 513 1.12 4.02 42.22
C GLN A 513 2.09 4.63 41.22
N CYS A 514 3.04 5.40 41.73
CA CYS A 514 4.11 6.05 40.99
C CYS A 514 5.47 5.61 41.58
N GLU A 515 6.56 5.92 40.89
CA GLU A 515 7.91 5.46 41.28
C GLU A 515 8.32 5.89 42.70
N ASN A 516 7.93 7.10 43.13
CA ASN A 516 8.34 7.68 44.41
C ASN A 516 7.14 7.98 45.32
N GLY A 517 5.99 7.32 45.09
CA GLY A 517 4.79 7.60 45.86
C GLY A 517 3.49 7.15 45.19
N SER A 518 2.38 7.81 45.53
CA SER A 518 1.06 7.56 44.95
C SER A 518 0.27 8.86 44.78
N ILE A 519 -0.64 8.86 43.80
CA ILE A 519 -1.63 9.91 43.61
C ILE A 519 -3.01 9.31 43.89
N ALA A 520 -3.75 9.91 44.82
CA ALA A 520 -5.09 9.47 45.20
C ALA A 520 -6.14 10.53 44.85
N TYR A 521 -7.24 10.14 44.23
CA TYR A 521 -8.32 11.02 43.82
C TYR A 521 -9.68 10.45 44.23
N ARG A 522 -10.52 11.30 44.83
CA ARG A 522 -11.93 10.99 45.11
C ARG A 522 -12.82 11.93 44.29
N PRO A 523 -13.89 11.44 43.64
CA PRO A 523 -14.79 12.27 42.86
C PRO A 523 -15.26 13.51 43.62
N GLY A 524 -15.18 14.68 42.98
CA GLY A 524 -15.55 15.98 43.57
C GLY A 524 -14.47 16.66 44.43
N GLY A 525 -13.32 16.02 44.66
CA GLY A 525 -12.20 16.59 45.41
C GLY A 525 -11.00 16.98 44.54
N LYS A 526 -9.90 17.40 45.17
CA LYS A 526 -8.56 17.50 44.54
C LYS A 526 -7.82 16.18 44.72
N ALA A 527 -6.96 15.84 43.76
CA ALA A 527 -6.05 14.70 43.94
C ALA A 527 -4.95 15.03 44.97
N VAL A 528 -4.52 14.03 45.73
CA VAL A 528 -3.54 14.14 46.82
C VAL A 528 -2.33 13.27 46.50
N VAL A 529 -1.14 13.85 46.57
CA VAL A 529 0.13 13.15 46.41
C VAL A 529 0.62 12.64 47.77
N ARG A 530 1.11 11.40 47.81
CA ARG A 530 1.79 10.82 48.98
C ARG A 530 3.13 10.26 48.55
N PHE A 531 4.23 10.81 49.05
CA PHE A 531 5.57 10.29 48.79
C PHE A 531 5.85 9.04 49.64
N SER A 532 6.65 8.13 49.09
CA SER A 532 7.11 6.89 49.73
C SER A 532 8.37 7.09 50.57
#